data_AF-A0A938J3U6-F1
#
_entry.id   AF-A0A938J3U6-F1
#
_cell.length_a   1.000
_cell.length_b   1.000
_cell.length_c   1.000
_cell.angle_alpha   90.00
_cell.angle_beta   90.00
_cell.angle_gamma   90.00
#
_symmetry.space_group_name_H-M   'P 1'
#
loop_
_entity.id
_entity.type
_entity.pdbx_description
1 polymer ?
#
loop_
_entity_poly.entity_id
_entity_poly.type
_entity_poly.pdbx_seq_one_letter_code
_entity_poly.pdbx_strand_id
1 'polypeptide(L)'
;MPAKGASHSQSIVDLQTEVVAAREEFVASMSQLRAATTPAALVQRSARAVGNWFIDEYGGIRPERVAIVSAVVVGYVALRIARRR
;
A
#
# COMPACT_ATOMS: atom_id res chain seq x y z
N MET A 1 47.86 -36.31 -5.82
CA MET A 1 46.71 -35.89 -6.66
C MET A 1 45.44 -35.89 -5.81
N PRO A 2 45.11 -34.82 -5.07
CA PRO A 2 43.80 -34.70 -4.42
C PRO A 2 42.77 -34.07 -5.36
N ALA A 3 41.53 -34.53 -5.22
CA ALA A 3 40.46 -34.48 -6.20
C ALA A 3 39.87 -33.08 -6.43
N LYS A 4 39.82 -32.67 -7.70
CA LYS A 4 39.21 -31.43 -8.21
C LYS A 4 37.67 -31.45 -8.22
N GLY A 5 37.05 -32.27 -7.37
CA GLY A 5 35.60 -32.51 -7.34
C GLY A 5 34.88 -32.12 -6.05
N ALA A 6 35.59 -31.84 -4.95
CA ALA A 6 34.97 -31.55 -3.66
C ALA A 6 34.55 -30.07 -3.50
N SER A 7 35.25 -29.14 -4.16
CA SER A 7 35.03 -27.69 -4.00
C SER A 7 33.77 -27.16 -4.70
N HIS A 8 33.28 -27.81 -5.75
CA HIS A 8 32.04 -27.37 -6.43
C HIS A 8 30.77 -27.81 -5.70
N SER A 9 30.78 -28.97 -5.06
CA SER A 9 29.60 -29.44 -4.31
C SER A 9 29.38 -28.60 -3.04
N GLN A 10 30.45 -28.20 -2.34
CA GLN A 10 30.36 -27.24 -1.22
C GLN A 10 29.81 -25.89 -1.68
N SER A 11 30.34 -25.33 -2.79
CA SER A 11 29.84 -24.03 -3.29
C SER A 11 28.38 -24.06 -3.74
N ILE A 12 27.92 -25.18 -4.31
CA ILE A 12 26.51 -25.32 -4.73
C ILE A 12 25.59 -25.40 -3.50
N VAL A 13 26.00 -26.10 -2.44
CA VAL A 13 25.23 -26.19 -1.19
C VAL A 13 25.18 -24.82 -0.49
N ASP A 14 26.28 -24.08 -0.47
CA ASP A 14 26.32 -22.72 0.09
C ASP A 14 25.41 -21.75 -0.68
N LEU A 15 25.45 -21.80 -2.02
CA LEU A 15 24.56 -20.99 -2.87
C LEU A 15 23.08 -21.36 -2.69
N GLN A 16 22.76 -22.65 -2.54
CA GLN A 16 21.39 -23.07 -2.27
C GLN A 16 20.91 -22.56 -0.90
N THR A 17 21.78 -22.56 0.09
CA THR A 17 21.48 -22.05 1.44
C THR A 17 21.21 -20.54 1.40
N GLU A 18 22.04 -19.78 0.68
CA GLU A 18 21.87 -18.34 0.50
C GLU A 18 20.57 -18.01 -0.26
N VAL A 19 20.23 -18.76 -1.30
CA VAL A 19 18.98 -18.58 -2.05
C VAL A 19 17.75 -18.89 -1.20
N VAL A 20 17.81 -19.91 -0.34
CA VAL A 20 16.71 -20.23 0.59
C VAL A 20 16.53 -19.11 1.62
N ALA A 21 17.63 -18.62 2.21
CA ALA A 21 17.59 -17.50 3.15
C ALA A 21 17.03 -16.21 2.49
N ALA A 22 17.52 -15.86 1.30
CA ALA A 22 17.03 -14.71 0.55
C ALA A 22 15.54 -14.83 0.19
N ARG A 23 15.07 -16.05 -0.11
CA ARG A 23 13.65 -16.30 -0.40
C ARG A 23 12.79 -16.12 0.84
N GLU A 24 13.25 -16.58 2.00
CA GLU A 24 12.52 -16.41 3.26
C GLU A 24 12.42 -14.92 3.64
N GLU A 25 13.51 -14.16 3.51
CA GLU A 25 13.52 -12.71 3.73
C GLU A 25 12.62 -11.95 2.74
N PHE A 26 12.59 -12.39 1.47
CA PHE A 26 11.73 -11.80 0.45
C PHE A 26 10.25 -12.07 0.74
N VAL A 27 9.88 -13.29 1.13
CA VAL A 27 8.51 -13.64 1.52
C VAL A 27 8.09 -12.87 2.77
N ALA A 28 8.98 -12.72 3.75
CA ALA A 28 8.74 -11.88 4.92
C ALA A 28 8.48 -10.42 4.52
N SER A 29 9.32 -9.85 3.65
CA SER A 29 9.19 -8.48 3.14
C SER A 29 7.89 -8.27 2.34
N MET A 30 7.54 -9.23 1.48
CA MET A 30 6.27 -9.24 0.73
C MET A 30 5.07 -9.30 1.68
N SER A 31 5.12 -10.11 2.73
CA SER A 31 4.03 -10.21 3.71
C SER A 31 3.83 -8.90 4.48
N GLN A 32 4.92 -8.24 4.88
CA GLN A 32 4.88 -6.92 5.53
C GLN A 32 4.36 -5.85 4.58
N LEU A 33 4.82 -5.84 3.33
CA LEU A 33 4.35 -4.91 2.32
C LEU A 33 2.86 -5.11 2.04
N ARG A 34 2.39 -6.35 1.96
CA ARG A 34 0.97 -6.70 1.78
C ARG A 34 0.14 -6.27 2.99
N ALA A 35 0.66 -6.40 4.21
CA ALA A 35 0.01 -5.89 5.41
C ALA A 35 -0.12 -4.34 5.37
N ALA A 36 0.95 -3.65 4.97
CA ALA A 36 0.99 -2.19 4.85
C ALA A 36 0.15 -1.64 3.68
N THR A 37 -0.06 -2.43 2.63
CA THR A 37 -0.89 -2.10 1.46
C THR A 37 -2.26 -2.77 1.49
N THR A 38 -2.67 -3.32 2.63
CA THR A 38 -4.06 -3.78 2.79
C THR A 38 -5.00 -2.62 2.46
N PRO A 39 -6.12 -2.88 1.76
CA PRO A 39 -7.07 -1.84 1.40
C PRO A 39 -7.57 -1.08 2.64
N ALA A 40 -7.66 -1.75 3.80
CA ALA A 40 -7.97 -1.10 5.07
C ALA A 40 -6.89 -0.10 5.51
N ALA A 41 -5.61 -0.46 5.47
CA ALA A 41 -4.51 0.44 5.81
C ALA A 41 -4.37 1.61 4.81
N LEU A 42 -4.60 1.34 3.52
CA LEU A 42 -4.63 2.37 2.47
C LEU A 42 -5.80 3.33 2.66
N VAL A 43 -7.00 2.83 2.97
CA VAL A 43 -8.18 3.64 3.30
C VAL A 43 -7.93 4.47 4.55
N GLN A 44 -7.30 3.92 5.57
CA GLN A 44 -7.01 4.66 6.80
C GLN A 44 -5.95 5.75 6.56
N ARG A 45 -4.95 5.49 5.73
CA ARG A 45 -3.93 6.46 5.31
C ARG A 45 -4.53 7.56 4.42
N SER A 46 -5.39 7.20 3.48
CA SER A 46 -6.06 8.16 2.61
C SER A 46 -7.10 8.98 3.38
N ALA A 47 -7.86 8.37 4.30
CA ALA A 47 -8.78 9.08 5.18
C ALA A 47 -8.07 10.09 6.08
N ARG A 48 -6.89 9.76 6.61
CA ARG A 48 -6.04 10.70 7.35
C ARG A 48 -5.52 11.83 6.45
N ALA A 49 -5.04 11.51 5.24
CA ALA A 49 -4.54 12.50 4.29
C ALA A 49 -5.64 13.46 3.80
N VAL A 50 -6.82 12.93 3.50
CA VAL A 50 -7.99 13.71 3.06
C VAL A 50 -8.60 14.46 4.24
N GLY A 51 -8.61 13.88 5.44
CA GLY A 51 -9.02 14.54 6.68
C GLY A 51 -8.23 15.82 6.93
N ASN A 52 -6.91 15.80 6.69
CA ASN A 52 -6.05 16.99 6.79
C ASN A 52 -6.36 18.08 5.77
N TRP A 53 -7.12 17.78 4.70
CA TRP A 53 -7.58 18.76 3.73
C TRP A 53 -8.87 19.47 4.16
N PHE A 54 -9.70 18.79 4.96
CA PHE A 54 -10.97 19.27 5.50
C PHE A 54 -10.87 19.85 6.91
N ILE A 55 -9.90 19.39 7.70
CA ILE A 55 -9.66 19.79 9.08
C ILE A 55 -8.51 20.81 9.08
N ASP A 56 -8.77 21.98 9.66
CA ASP A 56 -7.78 23.03 9.87
C ASP A 56 -6.77 22.64 10.97
N GLU A 57 -5.65 23.34 11.05
CA GLU A 57 -4.51 23.08 11.94
C GLU A 57 -4.89 23.04 13.44
N TYR A 58 -6.08 23.58 13.77
CA TYR A 58 -6.67 23.63 15.11
C TYR A 58 -7.81 22.61 15.35
N GLY A 59 -8.03 21.65 14.44
CA GLY A 59 -9.12 20.67 14.55
C GLY A 59 -10.50 21.16 14.11
N GLY A 60 -10.60 22.39 13.60
CA GLY A 60 -11.84 22.96 13.07
C GLY A 60 -12.14 22.47 11.65
N ILE A 61 -13.40 22.15 11.36
CA ILE A 61 -13.82 21.82 9.99
C ILE A 61 -13.77 23.10 9.15
N ARG A 62 -13.07 23.10 8.00
CA ARG A 62 -13.07 24.23 7.04
C ARG A 62 -14.38 24.23 6.23
N PRO A 63 -15.36 25.08 6.56
CA PRO A 63 -16.71 24.96 6.00
C PRO A 63 -16.76 25.27 4.51
N GLU A 64 -15.90 26.17 4.01
CA GLU A 64 -15.81 26.48 2.57
C GLU A 64 -15.47 25.26 1.71
N ARG A 65 -14.51 24.44 2.14
CA ARG A 65 -14.08 23.25 1.38
C ARG A 65 -15.15 22.16 1.41
N VAL A 66 -15.82 21.99 2.54
CA VAL A 66 -16.95 21.07 2.69
C VAL A 66 -18.13 21.50 1.82
N ALA A 67 -18.45 22.80 1.80
CA ALA A 67 -19.52 23.35 0.98
C ALA A 67 -19.27 23.09 -0.52
N ILE A 68 -18.07 23.39 -1.03
CA ILE A 68 -17.71 23.15 -2.44
C ILE A 68 -17.85 21.66 -2.80
N VAL A 69 -17.27 20.76 -2.00
CA VAL A 69 -17.32 19.32 -2.30
C VAL A 69 -18.76 18.79 -2.22
N SER A 70 -19.52 19.19 -1.20
CA SER A 70 -20.93 18.78 -1.07
C SER A 70 -21.78 19.26 -2.25
N ALA A 71 -21.60 20.50 -2.71
CA ALA A 71 -22.31 21.04 -3.86
C ALA A 71 -21.97 20.27 -5.15
N VAL A 72 -20.70 19.92 -5.37
CA VAL A 72 -20.28 19.10 -6.51
C VAL A 72 -20.89 17.70 -6.46
N VAL A 73 -20.90 17.06 -5.29
CA VAL A 73 -21.47 15.72 -5.11
C VAL A 73 -22.98 15.74 -5.35
N VAL A 74 -23.70 16.70 -4.76
CA VAL A 74 -25.15 16.85 -4.95
C VAL A 74 -25.48 17.14 -6.41
N GLY A 75 -24.74 18.04 -7.06
CA GLY A 75 -24.90 18.34 -8.48
C GLY A 75 -24.67 17.12 -9.38
N TYR A 76 -23.60 16.35 -9.13
CA TYR A 76 -23.31 15.13 -9.87
C TYR A 76 -24.40 14.07 -9.68
N VAL A 77 -24.86 13.86 -8.45
CA VAL A 77 -25.91 12.87 -8.13
C VAL A 77 -27.23 13.28 -8.79
N ALA A 78 -27.62 14.56 -8.70
CA ALA A 78 -28.80 15.08 -9.37
C ALA A 78 -28.73 14.89 -10.89
N LEU A 79 -27.59 15.20 -11.51
CA LEU A 79 -27.36 15.00 -12.94
C LEU A 79 -27.41 13.52 -13.33
N ARG A 80 -26.85 12.64 -12.50
CA ARG A 80 -26.86 11.19 -12.72
C ARG A 80 -28.25 10.59 -12.61
N ILE A 81 -29.07 11.07 -11.67
CA ILE A 81 -30.47 10.65 -11.53
C ILE A 81 -31.28 11.16 -12.72
N ALA A 82 -31.09 12.42 -13.13
CA ALA A 82 -31.74 12.98 -14.29
C ALA A 82 -31.36 12.26 -15.60
N ARG A 83 -30.12 11.78 -15.72
CA ARG A 83 -29.64 11.02 -16.90
C ARG A 83 -30.07 9.55 -16.91
N ARG A 84 -30.53 9.01 -15.77
CA ARG A 84 -31.01 7.63 -15.64
C ARG A 84 -32.53 7.50 -15.82
N ARG A 85 -33.26 8.61 -15.78
CA ARG A 85 -34.67 8.68 -16.19
C ARG A 85 -34.75 9.00 -17.68
#